data_AF-A0A356K8D6-F1
#
_entry.id   AF-A0A356K8D6-F1
#
_cell.length_a   1.000
_cell.length_b   1.000
_cell.length_c   1.000
_cell.angle_alpha   90.00
_cell.angle_beta   90.00
_cell.angle_gamma   90.00
#
_symmetry.space_group_name_H-M   'P 1'
#
loop_
_entity.id
_entity.type
_entity.pdbx_description
1 polymer ?
#
loop_
_entity_poly.entity_id
_entity_poly.type
_entity_poly.pdbx_seq_one_letter_code
_entity_poly.pdbx_strand_id
1 'polypeptide(L)'
;GRDFDEVRPSQQCLVTIARTAEEAGPMADRAQKIFGGHMGDPKGPIAITGTPDQCCEAIQKHVEMGCTMLVMEFFGKDTVEPAALFAEAVLPEFH
;
A
#
# COMPACT_ATOMS: atom_id res chain seq x y z
N GLY A 1 7.71 29.02 14.89
CA GLY A 1 7.06 27.84 14.31
C GLY A 1 7.66 26.60 14.91
N ARG A 2 7.02 25.44 14.77
CA ARG A 2 7.63 24.15 15.13
C ARG A 2 8.62 23.72 14.05
N ASP A 3 9.63 22.93 14.43
CA ASP A 3 10.54 22.28 13.49
C ASP A 3 9.79 21.18 12.71
N PHE A 4 9.98 21.11 11.39
CA PHE A 4 9.34 20.09 10.56
C PHE A 4 9.95 18.71 10.81
N ASP A 5 11.21 18.65 11.23
CA ASP A 5 11.88 17.37 11.53
C ASP A 5 11.30 16.67 12.76
N GLU A 6 10.52 17.37 13.59
CA GLU A 6 9.72 16.78 14.67
C GLU A 6 8.41 16.15 14.19
N VAL A 7 8.00 16.42 12.94
CA VAL A 7 6.79 15.86 12.34
C VAL A 7 7.14 14.52 11.71
N ARG A 8 6.26 13.54 11.88
CA ARG A 8 6.31 12.27 11.15
C ARG A 8 5.16 12.24 10.15
N PRO A 9 5.36 12.70 8.91
CA PRO A 9 4.33 12.64 7.89
C PRO A 9 3.92 11.18 7.68
N SER A 10 2.62 10.92 7.76
CA SER A 10 2.07 9.60 7.55
C SER A 10 1.03 9.59 6.43
N GLN A 11 0.95 8.48 5.71
CA GLN A 11 -0.08 8.24 4.70
C GLN A 11 -0.93 7.03 5.09
N GLN A 12 -2.24 7.22 5.09
CA GLN A 12 -3.21 6.13 5.16
C GLN A 12 -3.42 5.55 3.76
N CYS A 13 -3.35 4.24 3.59
CA CYS A 13 -3.34 3.61 2.28
C CYS A 13 -3.97 2.22 2.31
N LEU A 14 -4.80 1.96 1.29
CA LEU A 14 -5.32 0.62 1.03
C LEU A 14 -4.26 -0.22 0.29
N VAL A 15 -4.00 -1.43 0.78
CA VAL A 15 -3.06 -2.37 0.18
C VAL A 15 -3.83 -3.52 -0.48
N THR A 16 -3.60 -3.73 -1.78
CA THR A 16 -4.07 -4.92 -2.51
C THR A 16 -2.87 -5.68 -3.06
N ILE A 17 -2.45 -6.73 -2.35
CA ILE A 17 -1.27 -7.52 -2.71
C ILE A 17 -1.66 -8.95 -3.08
N ALA A 18 -1.08 -9.46 -4.15
CA ALA A 18 -1.20 -10.85 -4.58
C ALA A 18 0.14 -11.35 -5.13
N ARG A 19 0.28 -12.65 -5.37
CA ARG A 19 1.54 -13.21 -5.91
C ARG A 19 1.74 -12.89 -7.38
N THR A 20 0.65 -12.58 -8.09
CA THR A 20 0.67 -12.24 -9.51
C THR A 20 -0.14 -10.98 -9.80
N ALA A 21 0.25 -10.24 -10.85
CA ALA A 21 -0.48 -9.06 -11.28
C ALA A 21 -1.91 -9.38 -11.76
N GLU A 22 -2.12 -10.57 -12.32
CA GLU A 22 -3.42 -11.06 -12.77
C GLU A 22 -4.40 -11.22 -11.59
N GLU A 23 -3.92 -11.66 -10.42
CA GLU A 23 -4.72 -11.76 -9.21
C GLU A 23 -4.96 -10.40 -8.54
N ALA A 24 -3.97 -9.51 -8.57
CA ALA A 24 -4.05 -8.19 -7.93
C ALA A 24 -5.04 -7.24 -8.63
N GLY A 25 -5.13 -7.28 -9.97
CA GLY A 25 -6.01 -6.40 -10.74
C GLY A 25 -7.49 -6.46 -10.30
N PRO A 26 -8.11 -7.66 -10.26
CA PRO A 26 -9.47 -7.83 -9.76
C PRO A 26 -9.65 -7.40 -8.29
N MET A 27 -8.63 -7.50 -7.45
CA MET A 27 -8.68 -7.01 -6.07
C MET A 27 -8.77 -5.48 -6.04
N ALA A 28 -7.95 -4.79 -6.83
CA ALA A 28 -7.98 -3.33 -6.97
C ALA A 28 -9.33 -2.83 -7.52
N ASP A 29 -9.91 -3.52 -8.51
CA ASP A 29 -11.23 -3.19 -9.06
C ASP A 29 -12.34 -3.34 -8.01
N ARG A 30 -12.28 -4.37 -7.16
CA ARG A 30 -13.24 -4.59 -6.07
C ARG A 30 -13.06 -3.53 -4.98
N ALA A 31 -11.81 -3.27 -4.59
CA ALA A 31 -11.47 -2.22 -3.66
C ALA A 31 -12.02 -0.85 -4.10
N GLN A 32 -11.81 -0.48 -5.37
CA GLN A 32 -12.33 0.76 -5.94
C GLN A 32 -13.85 0.86 -5.82
N LYS A 33 -14.58 -0.24 -6.08
CA LYS A 33 -16.04 -0.28 -5.98
C LYS A 33 -16.56 -0.14 -4.55
N ILE A 34 -15.86 -0.74 -3.58
CA ILE A 34 -16.29 -0.76 -2.17
C ILE A 34 -15.93 0.54 -1.46
N PHE A 35 -14.69 1.01 -1.64
CA PHE A 35 -14.21 2.20 -0.95
C PHE A 35 -14.40 3.49 -1.76
N GLY A 36 -14.66 3.43 -3.06
CA GLY A 36 -14.99 4.64 -3.83
C GLY A 36 -13.94 5.77 -3.75
N GLY A 37 -12.69 5.44 -3.41
CA GLY A 37 -11.58 6.40 -3.33
C GLY A 37 -11.33 7.07 -1.97
N HIS A 38 -12.14 6.85 -0.93
CA HIS A 38 -11.91 7.56 0.37
C HIS A 38 -10.62 7.13 1.08
N MET A 39 -10.06 5.98 0.71
CA MET A 39 -8.79 5.45 1.20
C MET A 39 -7.65 5.65 0.19
N GLY A 40 -7.83 6.57 -0.76
CA GLY A 40 -7.00 6.71 -1.96
C GLY A 40 -7.54 5.93 -3.15
N ASP A 41 -6.97 6.19 -4.33
CA ASP A 41 -7.26 5.48 -5.58
C ASP A 41 -6.42 4.20 -5.63
N PRO A 42 -7.00 2.98 -5.44
CA PRO A 42 -6.28 1.72 -5.51
C PRO A 42 -5.71 1.39 -6.90
N LYS A 43 -6.02 2.19 -7.92
CA LYS A 43 -5.48 2.08 -9.28
C LYS A 43 -4.63 3.29 -9.67
N GLY A 44 -4.40 4.19 -8.72
CA GLY A 44 -3.62 5.41 -8.91
C GLY A 44 -2.11 5.14 -9.06
N PRO A 45 -1.34 6.16 -9.48
CA PRO A 45 0.09 6.01 -9.80
C PRO A 45 1.00 5.70 -8.60
N ILE A 46 0.47 5.93 -7.39
CA ILE A 46 1.13 5.65 -6.11
C ILE A 46 0.37 4.59 -5.30
N ALA A 47 -0.62 3.89 -5.89
CA ALA A 47 -1.35 2.85 -5.17
C ALA A 47 -0.42 1.70 -4.76
N ILE A 48 -0.55 1.22 -3.53
CA ILE A 48 0.15 0.02 -3.06
C ILE A 48 -0.66 -1.20 -3.48
N THR A 49 -0.59 -1.50 -4.77
CA THR A 49 -1.43 -2.49 -5.46
C THR A 49 -0.56 -3.30 -6.42
N GLY A 50 -0.59 -4.63 -6.33
CA GLY A 50 0.11 -5.48 -7.29
C GLY A 50 0.80 -6.70 -6.68
N THR A 51 1.89 -7.09 -7.32
CA THR A 51 2.87 -8.06 -6.78
C THR A 51 3.70 -7.44 -5.64
N PRO A 52 4.44 -8.23 -4.85
CA PRO A 52 5.37 -7.69 -3.86
C PRO A 52 6.32 -6.63 -4.42
N ASP A 53 6.94 -6.90 -5.58
CA ASP A 53 7.84 -5.94 -6.25
C ASP A 53 7.15 -4.62 -6.58
N GLN A 54 5.91 -4.68 -7.10
CA GLN A 54 5.12 -3.49 -7.40
C GLN A 54 4.72 -2.72 -6.13
N CYS A 55 4.44 -3.43 -5.04
CA CYS A 55 4.22 -2.81 -3.73
C CYS A 55 5.49 -2.12 -3.23
N CYS A 56 6.68 -2.71 -3.39
CA CYS A 56 7.95 -2.07 -3.04
C CYS A 56 8.16 -0.78 -3.84
N GLU A 57 7.97 -0.81 -5.16
CA GLU A 57 8.06 0.37 -6.02
C GLU A 57 7.09 1.49 -5.57
N ALA A 58 5.85 1.13 -5.21
CA ALA A 58 4.87 2.09 -4.72
C ALA A 58 5.25 2.69 -3.36
N ILE A 59 5.77 1.88 -2.43
CA ILE A 59 6.24 2.37 -1.12
C ILE A 59 7.42 3.31 -1.30
N GLN A 60 8.38 2.96 -2.16
CA GLN A 60 9.54 3.80 -2.45
C GLN A 60 9.12 5.19 -2.95
N LYS A 61 8.10 5.28 -3.82
CA LYS A 61 7.54 6.59 -4.25
C LYS A 61 6.97 7.41 -3.08
N HIS A 62 6.35 6.77 -2.09
CA HIS A 62 5.86 7.48 -0.90
C HIS A 62 7.02 8.02 -0.05
N VAL A 63 8.08 7.22 0.13
CA VAL A 63 9.30 7.63 0.83
C VAL A 63 9.94 8.83 0.13
N GLU A 64 10.06 8.79 -1.20
CA GLU A 64 10.60 9.88 -2.02
C GLU A 64 9.78 11.18 -1.92
N MET A 65 8.48 11.08 -1.63
CA MET A 65 7.61 12.23 -1.34
C MET A 65 7.70 12.72 0.11
N GLY A 66 8.54 12.11 0.96
CA GLY A 66 8.73 12.48 2.35
C GLY A 66 7.78 11.80 3.35
N CYS A 67 7.08 10.74 2.93
CA CYS A 67 6.30 9.92 3.86
C CYS A 67 7.25 9.11 4.76
N THR A 68 7.00 9.14 6.06
CA THR A 68 7.84 8.45 7.07
C THR A 68 7.10 7.32 7.78
N MET A 69 5.79 7.22 7.60
CA MET A 69 4.96 6.19 8.22
C MET A 69 3.77 5.86 7.32
N LEU A 70 3.60 4.59 6.98
CA LEU A 70 2.42 4.11 6.26
C LEU A 70 1.46 3.45 7.24
N VAL A 71 0.20 3.88 7.22
CA VAL A 71 -0.90 3.24 7.92
C VAL A 71 -1.65 2.43 6.87
N MET A 72 -1.55 1.10 6.95
CA MET A 72 -1.97 0.19 5.89
C MET A 72 -3.25 -0.55 6.25
N GLU A 73 -4.23 -0.50 5.37
CA GLU A 73 -5.41 -1.36 5.41
C GLU A 73 -5.29 -2.44 4.33
N PHE A 74 -5.16 -3.71 4.75
CA PHE A 74 -5.10 -4.83 3.82
C PHE A 74 -6.49 -5.20 3.30
N PHE A 75 -6.60 -5.39 1.99
CA PHE A 75 -7.82 -5.81 1.33
C PHE A 75 -7.80 -7.29 0.95
N GLY A 76 -8.87 -8.00 1.26
CA GLY A 76 -9.04 -9.41 0.96
C GLY A 76 -10.28 -9.98 1.63
N LYS A 77 -10.67 -11.20 1.26
CA LYS A 77 -11.71 -11.93 1.99
C LYS A 77 -11.23 -12.27 3.40
N ASP A 78 -9.98 -12.71 3.50
CA ASP A 78 -9.20 -12.80 4.72
C ASP A 78 -8.08 -11.76 4.60
N THR A 79 -8.01 -10.82 5.53
CA THR A 79 -6.99 -9.76 5.52
C THR A 79 -5.67 -10.23 6.12
N VAL A 80 -5.66 -11.38 6.81
CA VAL A 80 -4.43 -11.97 7.37
C VAL A 80 -3.53 -12.50 6.27
N GLU A 81 -4.08 -13.14 5.24
CA GLU A 81 -3.32 -13.65 4.10
C GLU A 81 -2.50 -12.56 3.36
N PRO A 82 -3.10 -11.43 2.90
CA PRO A 82 -2.34 -10.36 2.26
C PRO A 82 -1.38 -9.67 3.24
N ALA A 83 -1.73 -9.54 4.53
CA ALA A 83 -0.82 -8.99 5.54
C ALA A 83 0.41 -9.88 5.75
N ALA A 84 0.23 -11.21 5.78
CA ALA A 84 1.32 -12.18 5.90
C ALA A 84 2.22 -12.14 4.65
N LEU A 85 1.63 -12.14 3.45
CA LEU A 85 2.39 -12.01 2.20
C LEU A 85 3.21 -10.71 2.18
N PHE A 86 2.63 -9.59 2.61
CA PHE A 86 3.32 -8.32 2.72
C PHE A 86 4.49 -8.40 3.72
N ALA A 87 4.25 -9.00 4.89
CA ALA A 87 5.28 -9.14 5.91
C ALA A 87 6.45 -10.04 5.46
N GLU A 88 6.17 -11.08 4.68
CA GLU A 88 7.19 -12.01 4.18
C GLU A 88 7.97 -11.46 2.98
N ALA A 89 7.32 -10.73 2.08
CA ALA A 89 7.87 -10.40 0.76
C ALA A 89 8.14 -8.91 0.52
N VAL A 90 7.56 -8.00 1.32
CA VAL A 90 7.72 -6.54 1.13
C VAL A 90 8.51 -5.93 2.29
N LEU A 91 8.16 -6.23 3.54
CA LEU A 91 8.86 -5.65 4.70
C LEU A 91 10.39 -5.87 4.68
N PRO A 92 10.93 -7.02 4.26
CA PRO A 92 12.38 -7.23 4.21
C PRO A 92 13.16 -6.33 3.22
N GLU A 93 12.47 -5.57 2.36
CA GLU A 93 13.12 -4.63 1.45
C GLU A 93 13.31 -3.23 2.10
N PHE A 94 12.68 -2.99 3.25
CA PHE A 94 12.69 -1.69 3.96
C PHE A 94 13.16 -1.88 5.41
N HIS A 95 14.48 -1.94 5.59
CA HIS A 95 15.15 -2.00 6.90
C HIS A 95 15.71 -0.64 7.32
#